data_AF-A0A822B8G4-F1
#
_entry.id   AF-A0A822B8G4-F1
#
_cell.length_a   1.000
_cell.length_b   1.000
_cell.length_c   1.000
_cell.angle_alpha   90.00
_cell.angle_beta   90.00
_cell.angle_gamma   90.00
#
_symmetry.space_group_name_H-M   'P 1'
#
loop_
_entity.id
_entity.type
_entity.pdbx_description
1 polymer ?
#
loop_
_entity_poly.entity_id
_entity_poly.type
_entity_poly.pdbx_seq_one_letter_code
_entity_poly.pdbx_strand_id
1 'polypeptide(L)'
;KPMVTVGVNAAVTNFDIPNGLFRWGTSDELNVLATWHSFGYPNNPGTTFTNPGGLSLNDLVIIPQIGVGLAFAFRTDNQGPPMSIAEIHQNHEILRQSYPGARIISSSFQNFLEDVSGISDELQLFDSDISDSWLQGIGSDPKRVQQYLALQRALSTCFDRNLCTINDDQLIDASRYLIKIPEHTWGLPSVYDQINWSNEQFQKVVNSVQSYNNCRMAWLEQRDFFDMYLETVHDHPLYSIIQDELSAAFNNVTRPHLDHFKTVSPTDTFVLFHDSSSPIYVSFDKNLGSISNLTRNEKIHWTDENSQLGSYVYITYNETDFIQLSNTYGNPGYDKPNATVNANPASRVWLPTLKSFYRSRNNENVFLALLNIDTDAINLYGAFNEIWLSYTFLDETTLILEWLGLNKTATRLAEASMIKFL
;
A
#
# COMPACT_ATOMS: atom_id res chain seq x y z
N LYS A 1 25.18 -11.27 -9.13
CA LYS A 1 24.02 -10.88 -8.31
C LYS A 1 22.88 -10.49 -9.26
N PRO A 2 21.60 -10.82 -8.98
CA PRO A 2 20.49 -10.28 -9.77
C PRO A 2 20.44 -8.76 -9.65
N MET A 3 19.79 -8.09 -10.61
CA MET A 3 19.62 -6.64 -10.61
C MET A 3 18.14 -6.27 -10.69
N VAL A 4 17.79 -5.22 -9.95
CA VAL A 4 16.50 -4.53 -10.03
C VAL A 4 16.73 -3.12 -10.55
N THR A 5 15.96 -2.71 -11.54
CA THR A 5 15.92 -1.31 -12.00
C THR A 5 14.52 -0.79 -11.74
N VAL A 6 14.41 0.34 -11.04
CA VAL A 6 13.11 0.92 -10.69
C VAL A 6 12.98 2.30 -11.30
N GLY A 7 12.07 2.42 -12.26
CA GLY A 7 11.61 3.70 -12.75
C GLY A 7 10.43 4.18 -11.92
N VAL A 8 10.51 5.38 -11.35
CA VAL A 8 9.40 5.97 -10.59
C VAL A 8 8.58 6.91 -11.47
N ASN A 9 7.35 7.25 -11.13
CA ASN A 9 6.68 8.30 -11.88
C ASN A 9 7.41 9.65 -11.67
N ALA A 10 7.42 10.53 -12.67
CA ALA A 10 8.04 11.85 -12.55
C ALA A 10 7.42 12.75 -11.46
N ALA A 11 6.21 12.41 -10.97
CA ALA A 11 5.57 13.07 -9.83
C ALA A 11 6.24 12.72 -8.48
N VAL A 12 7.00 11.62 -8.40
CA VAL A 12 7.65 11.17 -7.17
C VAL A 12 8.82 12.10 -6.85
N THR A 13 8.90 12.55 -5.60
CA THR A 13 10.02 13.38 -5.14
C THR A 13 11.32 12.59 -5.09
N ASN A 14 12.45 13.25 -5.37
CA ASN A 14 13.75 12.60 -5.31
C ASN A 14 14.06 12.13 -3.87
N PHE A 15 14.35 10.84 -3.70
CA PHE A 15 14.72 10.24 -2.43
C PHE A 15 16.21 10.40 -2.14
N ASP A 16 16.60 10.19 -0.89
CA ASP A 16 18.00 10.03 -0.49
C ASP A 16 18.51 8.60 -0.85
N ILE A 17 18.45 8.28 -2.15
CA ILE A 17 18.91 7.01 -2.72
C ILE A 17 20.23 7.26 -3.44
N PRO A 18 21.21 6.33 -3.39
CA PRO A 18 22.43 6.45 -4.15
C PRO A 18 22.16 6.64 -5.65
N ASN A 19 22.74 7.70 -6.23
CA ASN A 19 22.69 7.90 -7.67
C ASN A 19 23.45 6.79 -8.41
N GLY A 20 22.89 6.29 -9.50
CA GLY A 20 23.54 5.29 -10.36
C GLY A 20 23.26 3.85 -9.94
N LEU A 21 24.31 3.03 -9.85
CA LEU A 21 24.23 1.62 -9.48
C LEU A 21 24.73 1.42 -8.05
N PHE A 22 23.94 0.73 -7.22
CA PHE A 22 24.27 0.44 -5.83
C PHE A 22 23.86 -0.99 -5.46
N ARG A 23 24.23 -1.44 -4.27
CA ARG A 23 23.73 -2.69 -3.68
C ARG A 23 22.54 -2.36 -2.79
N TRP A 24 21.43 -3.07 -2.93
CA TRP A 24 20.27 -2.93 -2.06
C TRP A 24 20.01 -4.23 -1.30
N GLY A 25 20.00 -4.18 0.03
CA GLY A 25 19.73 -5.34 0.87
C GLY A 25 20.19 -5.17 2.31
N THR A 26 19.93 -6.17 3.15
CA THR A 26 20.16 -6.09 4.60
C THR A 26 21.59 -6.42 5.02
N SER A 27 22.42 -6.94 4.11
CA SER A 27 23.82 -7.27 4.37
C SER A 27 24.64 -7.42 3.09
N ASP A 28 25.96 -7.54 3.24
CA ASP A 28 26.89 -7.82 2.13
C ASP A 28 26.62 -9.16 1.42
N GLU A 29 26.00 -10.11 2.13
CA GLU A 29 25.65 -11.44 1.60
C GLU A 29 24.24 -11.45 0.99
N LEU A 30 23.30 -10.67 1.54
CA LEU A 30 21.91 -10.62 1.12
C LEU A 30 21.59 -9.26 0.50
N ASN A 31 22.02 -9.08 -0.75
CA ASN A 31 21.73 -7.89 -1.56
C ASN A 31 21.55 -8.23 -3.04
N VAL A 32 20.90 -7.30 -3.73
CA VAL A 32 20.81 -7.24 -5.19
C VAL A 32 21.52 -6.00 -5.71
N LEU A 33 21.90 -5.99 -6.98
CA LEU A 33 22.25 -4.73 -7.63
C LEU A 33 20.98 -3.93 -7.89
N ALA A 34 21.01 -2.63 -7.67
CA ALA A 34 19.85 -1.77 -7.78
C ALA A 34 20.21 -0.45 -8.48
N THR A 35 19.26 0.06 -9.25
CA THR A 35 19.32 1.42 -9.78
C THR A 35 17.95 2.07 -9.72
N TRP A 36 17.93 3.38 -9.47
CA TRP A 36 16.74 4.16 -9.24
C TRP A 36 16.71 5.39 -10.14
N HIS A 37 15.58 5.60 -10.83
CA HIS A 37 15.42 6.70 -11.78
C HIS A 37 14.59 7.84 -11.19
N SER A 38 15.23 8.67 -10.37
CA SER A 38 14.54 9.69 -9.55
C SER A 38 13.77 10.78 -10.31
N PHE A 39 13.96 10.91 -11.62
CA PHE A 39 13.29 11.93 -12.46
C PHE A 39 12.13 11.37 -13.28
N GLY A 40 11.76 10.12 -13.02
CA GLY A 40 10.85 9.37 -13.85
C GLY A 40 11.49 8.08 -14.32
N TYR A 41 10.68 7.02 -14.51
CA TYR A 41 10.95 6.08 -15.57
C TYR A 41 11.12 6.91 -16.85
N PRO A 42 12.01 6.51 -17.77
CA PRO A 42 12.28 7.26 -18.98
C PRO A 42 10.95 7.62 -19.67
N ASN A 43 10.61 8.90 -19.66
CA ASN A 43 9.56 9.46 -20.49
C ASN A 43 9.87 9.13 -21.96
N ASN A 44 8.94 9.36 -22.88
CA ASN A 44 9.22 9.09 -24.30
C ASN A 44 10.56 9.71 -24.74
N PRO A 45 11.40 9.00 -25.52
CA PRO A 45 12.57 9.59 -26.12
C PRO A 45 12.16 10.83 -26.89
N GLY A 46 12.96 11.88 -26.75
CA GLY A 46 12.69 13.15 -27.40
C GLY A 46 13.05 13.13 -28.87
N THR A 47 12.87 14.26 -29.54
CA THR A 47 13.06 14.37 -30.99
C THR A 47 14.44 14.90 -31.39
N THR A 48 15.18 15.53 -30.47
CA THR A 48 16.48 16.15 -30.77
C THR A 48 17.42 16.08 -29.57
N PHE A 49 18.70 16.32 -29.78
CA PHE A 49 19.67 16.44 -28.69
C PHE A 49 19.32 17.57 -27.70
N THR A 50 18.76 18.67 -28.19
CA THR A 50 18.32 19.80 -27.35
C THR A 50 16.99 19.55 -26.62
N ASN A 51 16.27 18.49 -26.99
CA ASN A 51 15.05 18.05 -26.34
C ASN A 51 15.04 16.50 -26.32
N PRO A 52 15.90 15.88 -25.48
CA PRO A 52 16.18 14.45 -25.55
C PRO A 52 15.10 13.57 -24.90
N GLY A 53 14.11 14.15 -24.22
CA GLY A 53 13.05 13.39 -23.52
C GLY A 53 13.66 12.44 -22.49
N GLY A 54 13.16 11.21 -22.39
CA GLY A 54 13.69 10.19 -21.47
C GLY A 54 15.10 9.66 -21.79
N LEU A 55 15.79 10.25 -22.78
CA LEU A 55 17.23 10.04 -23.01
C LEU A 55 18.07 11.20 -22.41
N SER A 56 17.49 12.02 -21.54
CA SER A 56 18.21 13.11 -20.91
C SER A 56 19.31 12.57 -19.99
N LEU A 57 20.34 13.39 -19.76
CA LEU A 57 21.46 13.03 -18.87
C LEU A 57 21.00 12.66 -17.45
N ASN A 58 19.87 13.22 -17.01
CA ASN A 58 19.31 12.97 -15.69
C ASN A 58 18.64 11.59 -15.58
N ASP A 59 18.30 10.97 -16.72
CA ASP A 59 17.59 9.68 -16.80
C ASP A 59 18.55 8.49 -17.06
N LEU A 60 19.86 8.74 -17.09
CA LEU A 60 20.87 7.73 -17.36
C LEU A 60 21.50 7.18 -16.07
N VAL A 61 21.74 5.87 -16.07
CA VAL A 61 22.56 5.22 -15.03
C VAL A 61 24.01 5.25 -15.48
N ILE A 62 24.83 6.08 -14.85
CA ILE A 62 26.25 6.23 -15.20
C ILE A 62 27.10 5.62 -14.09
N ILE A 63 28.12 4.85 -14.49
CA ILE A 63 29.09 4.21 -13.59
C ILE A 63 30.49 4.74 -13.98
N PRO A 64 30.91 5.88 -13.41
CA PRO A 64 32.13 6.56 -13.83
C PRO A 64 33.40 5.73 -13.66
N GLN A 65 33.45 4.85 -12.65
CA GLN A 65 34.61 4.04 -12.28
C GLN A 65 35.10 3.15 -13.44
N ILE A 66 34.17 2.67 -14.26
CA ILE A 66 34.45 1.79 -15.40
C ILE A 66 34.04 2.39 -16.75
N GLY A 67 33.55 3.63 -16.75
CA GLY A 67 33.15 4.34 -17.98
C GLY A 67 31.95 3.71 -18.70
N VAL A 68 31.04 3.05 -17.95
CA VAL A 68 29.84 2.40 -18.50
C VAL A 68 28.61 3.25 -18.16
N GLY A 69 27.68 3.33 -19.11
CA GLY A 69 26.39 3.98 -18.91
C GLY A 69 25.25 3.17 -19.51
N LEU A 70 24.09 3.20 -18.87
CA LEU A 70 22.86 2.58 -19.33
C LEU A 70 21.81 3.68 -19.57
N ALA A 71 21.42 3.80 -20.84
CA ALA A 71 20.35 4.69 -21.29
C ALA A 71 19.11 3.87 -21.64
N PHE A 72 17.94 4.37 -21.24
CA PHE A 72 16.69 3.68 -21.45
C PHE A 72 15.91 4.33 -22.59
N ALA A 73 15.75 3.60 -23.70
CA ALA A 73 14.99 4.04 -24.86
C ALA A 73 13.59 3.40 -24.88
N PHE A 74 12.84 3.59 -23.79
CA PHE A 74 11.48 3.07 -23.66
C PHE A 74 10.46 4.17 -23.88
N ARG A 75 9.31 3.82 -24.46
CA ARG A 75 8.15 4.71 -24.50
C ARG A 75 7.40 4.59 -23.18
N THR A 76 6.70 5.66 -22.79
CA THR A 76 5.97 5.79 -21.52
C THR A 76 4.84 4.75 -21.38
N ASP A 77 4.12 4.78 -20.25
CA ASP A 77 3.10 3.81 -19.88
C ASP A 77 2.15 3.46 -21.02
N ASN A 78 1.95 2.16 -21.22
CA ASN A 78 1.03 1.58 -22.21
C ASN A 78 1.32 1.96 -23.68
N GLN A 79 2.50 2.50 -24.01
CA GLN A 79 2.86 2.87 -25.38
C GLN A 79 3.52 1.75 -26.20
N GLY A 80 4.05 0.72 -25.53
CA GLY A 80 4.80 -0.37 -26.18
C GLY A 80 6.21 0.04 -26.63
N PRO A 81 6.89 -0.80 -27.45
CA PRO A 81 8.25 -0.53 -27.91
C PRO A 81 8.32 0.60 -28.96
N PRO A 82 9.53 1.04 -29.37
CA PRO A 82 9.71 1.91 -30.53
C PRO A 82 8.97 1.40 -31.76
N MET A 83 8.33 2.31 -32.50
CA MET A 83 7.45 2.00 -33.63
C MET A 83 8.18 1.86 -34.96
N SER A 84 9.44 2.30 -35.04
CA SER A 84 10.21 2.28 -36.28
C SER A 84 11.72 2.21 -36.06
N ILE A 85 12.43 1.76 -37.09
CA ILE A 85 13.91 1.81 -37.14
C ILE A 85 14.41 3.26 -37.10
N ALA A 86 13.66 4.19 -37.69
CA ALA A 86 14.00 5.62 -37.69
C ALA A 86 14.03 6.20 -36.26
N GLU A 87 13.07 5.83 -35.42
CA GLU A 87 13.04 6.20 -33.99
C GLU A 87 14.28 5.66 -33.26
N ILE A 88 14.68 4.42 -33.52
CA ILE A 88 15.89 3.82 -32.93
C ILE A 88 17.15 4.58 -33.38
N HIS A 89 17.27 4.92 -34.66
CA HIS A 89 18.40 5.71 -35.16
C HIS A 89 18.42 7.11 -34.56
N GLN A 90 17.27 7.75 -34.41
CA GLN A 90 17.15 9.06 -33.77
C GLN A 90 17.63 9.01 -32.31
N ASN A 91 17.22 7.98 -31.55
CA ASN A 91 17.68 7.77 -30.18
C ASN A 91 19.21 7.62 -30.12
N HIS A 92 19.81 6.88 -31.06
CA HIS A 92 21.26 6.76 -31.17
C HIS A 92 21.93 8.10 -31.47
N GLU A 93 21.38 8.91 -32.38
CA GLU A 93 21.95 10.22 -32.72
C GLU A 93 21.87 11.20 -31.55
N ILE A 94 20.75 11.20 -30.80
CA ILE A 94 20.62 11.97 -29.56
C ILE A 94 21.75 11.60 -28.59
N LEU A 95 21.95 10.31 -28.33
CA LEU A 95 22.99 9.84 -27.42
C LEU A 95 24.42 10.13 -27.92
N ARG A 96 24.70 10.00 -29.23
CA ARG A 96 26.00 10.35 -29.81
C ARG A 96 26.33 11.83 -29.66
N GLN A 97 25.34 12.69 -29.82
CA GLN A 97 25.50 14.14 -29.62
C GLN A 97 25.67 14.48 -28.13
N SER A 98 24.93 13.79 -27.24
CA SER A 98 25.09 13.92 -25.79
C SER A 98 26.44 13.43 -25.27
N TYR A 99 27.00 12.39 -25.90
CA TYR A 99 28.24 11.75 -25.48
C TYR A 99 29.17 11.48 -26.67
N PRO A 100 29.82 12.51 -27.23
CA PRO A 100 30.63 12.37 -28.46
C PRO A 100 31.85 11.45 -28.31
N GLY A 101 32.29 11.16 -27.09
CA GLY A 101 33.37 10.20 -26.80
C GLY A 101 32.88 8.78 -26.48
N ALA A 102 31.58 8.56 -26.33
CA ALA A 102 31.04 7.26 -25.93
C ALA A 102 30.76 6.37 -27.15
N ARG A 103 30.98 5.06 -26.98
CA ARG A 103 30.55 4.05 -27.95
C ARG A 103 29.08 3.70 -27.69
N ILE A 104 28.18 4.29 -28.47
CA ILE A 104 26.74 4.02 -28.36
C ILE A 104 26.40 2.70 -29.04
N ILE A 105 25.81 1.77 -28.28
CA ILE A 105 25.32 0.47 -28.75
C ILE A 105 23.91 0.19 -28.24
N SER A 106 23.14 -0.58 -29.00
CA SER A 106 21.95 -1.25 -28.45
C SER A 106 22.41 -2.49 -27.68
N SER A 107 21.90 -2.69 -26.47
CA SER A 107 22.31 -3.77 -25.58
C SER A 107 21.12 -4.36 -24.81
N SER A 108 21.39 -5.23 -23.83
CA SER A 108 20.42 -5.83 -22.93
C SER A 108 20.81 -5.58 -21.46
N PHE A 109 19.88 -5.74 -20.53
CA PHE A 109 20.20 -5.72 -19.09
C PHE A 109 21.20 -6.81 -18.70
N GLN A 110 21.19 -7.96 -19.39
CA GLN A 110 22.13 -9.04 -19.16
C GLN A 110 23.57 -8.63 -19.51
N ASN A 111 23.77 -8.00 -20.66
CA ASN A 111 25.08 -7.50 -21.07
C ASN A 111 25.56 -6.39 -20.13
N PHE A 112 24.66 -5.48 -19.72
CA PHE A 112 25.00 -4.45 -18.74
C PHE A 112 25.42 -5.07 -17.39
N LEU A 113 24.73 -6.12 -16.94
CA LEU A 113 25.10 -6.86 -15.73
C LEU A 113 26.50 -7.49 -15.83
N GLU A 114 26.85 -8.01 -17.00
CA GLU A 114 28.19 -8.54 -17.27
C GLU A 114 29.25 -7.43 -17.25
N ASP A 115 28.97 -6.26 -17.83
CA ASP A 115 29.88 -5.11 -17.83
C ASP A 115 30.19 -4.59 -16.41
N VAL A 116 29.23 -4.68 -15.49
CA VAL A 116 29.36 -4.14 -14.11
C VAL A 116 29.73 -5.19 -13.07
N SER A 117 29.83 -6.48 -13.43
CA SER A 117 30.00 -7.55 -12.45
C SER A 117 31.30 -7.41 -11.64
N GLY A 118 32.35 -6.88 -12.26
CA GLY A 118 33.69 -6.72 -11.66
C GLY A 118 33.77 -5.68 -10.53
N ILE A 119 32.78 -4.78 -10.41
CA ILE A 119 32.75 -3.74 -9.37
C ILE A 119 31.64 -3.95 -8.34
N SER A 120 30.86 -5.04 -8.47
CA SER A 120 29.61 -5.20 -7.73
C SER A 120 29.78 -5.14 -6.21
N ASP A 121 30.90 -5.62 -5.67
CA ASP A 121 31.18 -5.60 -4.23
C ASP A 121 31.79 -4.28 -3.74
N GLU A 122 32.24 -3.41 -4.64
CA GLU A 122 32.75 -2.06 -4.32
C GLU A 122 31.63 -1.02 -4.22
N LEU A 123 30.44 -1.35 -4.72
CA LEU A 123 29.29 -0.45 -4.70
C LEU A 123 28.76 -0.23 -3.28
N GLN A 124 28.23 0.97 -3.03
CA GLN A 124 27.60 1.33 -1.76
C GLN A 124 26.44 0.37 -1.47
N LEU A 125 26.40 -0.17 -0.25
CA LEU A 125 25.24 -0.88 0.28
C LEU A 125 24.24 0.15 0.81
N PHE A 126 23.02 0.09 0.30
CA PHE A 126 21.84 0.76 0.81
C PHE A 126 21.00 -0.30 1.53
N ASP A 127 20.77 -0.12 2.83
CA ASP A 127 20.14 -1.08 3.72
C ASP A 127 18.79 -0.63 4.27
N SER A 128 18.28 0.48 3.74
CA SER A 128 17.00 1.07 4.12
C SER A 128 15.88 0.71 3.14
N ASP A 129 14.65 0.81 3.61
CA ASP A 129 13.46 0.70 2.75
C ASP A 129 13.35 1.91 1.83
N ILE A 130 12.78 1.71 0.65
CA ILE A 130 12.53 2.75 -0.34
C ILE A 130 11.00 2.93 -0.44
N SER A 131 10.46 3.78 0.41
CA SER A 131 9.02 4.01 0.55
C SER A 131 8.64 5.48 0.35
N ASP A 132 7.47 5.74 -0.21
CA ASP A 132 6.88 7.08 -0.37
C ASP A 132 5.39 7.08 -0.06
N SER A 133 4.88 8.22 0.40
CA SER A 133 3.46 8.43 0.69
C SER A 133 2.61 8.75 -0.54
N TRP A 134 3.20 8.82 -1.74
CA TRP A 134 2.51 9.18 -2.97
C TRP A 134 1.48 8.14 -3.45
N LEU A 135 1.81 6.84 -3.36
CA LEU A 135 0.95 5.74 -3.84
C LEU A 135 0.39 4.94 -2.67
N GLN A 136 -0.89 5.17 -2.37
CA GLN A 136 -1.59 4.53 -1.25
C GLN A 136 -2.34 3.24 -1.67
N GLY A 137 -2.08 2.74 -2.89
CA GLY A 137 -2.94 1.84 -3.66
C GLY A 137 -3.40 0.56 -2.97
N ILE A 138 -2.53 -0.11 -2.21
CA ILE A 138 -2.87 -1.37 -1.54
C ILE A 138 -3.97 -1.22 -0.49
N GLY A 139 -4.09 -0.04 0.15
CA GLY A 139 -5.12 0.25 1.15
C GLY A 139 -6.52 0.47 0.55
N SER A 140 -6.63 0.66 -0.76
CA SER A 140 -7.89 1.03 -1.42
C SER A 140 -8.86 -0.14 -1.59
N ASP A 141 -8.38 -1.38 -1.57
CA ASP A 141 -9.22 -2.58 -1.58
C ASP A 141 -8.76 -3.60 -0.51
N PRO A 142 -9.11 -3.35 0.78
CA PRO A 142 -8.68 -4.22 1.88
C PRO A 142 -9.21 -5.65 1.74
N LYS A 143 -10.35 -5.85 1.05
CA LYS A 143 -10.88 -7.20 0.79
C LYS A 143 -9.94 -7.97 -0.12
N ARG A 144 -9.50 -7.37 -1.23
CA ARG A 144 -8.57 -8.00 -2.18
C ARG A 144 -7.22 -8.30 -1.53
N VAL A 145 -6.71 -7.40 -0.69
CA VAL A 145 -5.48 -7.63 0.09
C VAL A 145 -5.65 -8.82 1.03
N GLN A 146 -6.74 -8.86 1.80
CA GLN A 146 -7.00 -9.95 2.74
C GLN A 146 -7.11 -11.30 2.03
N GLN A 147 -7.78 -11.32 0.88
CA GLN A 147 -7.86 -12.48 -0.01
C GLN A 147 -6.47 -12.93 -0.48
N TYR A 148 -5.63 -12.00 -0.94
CA TYR A 148 -4.28 -12.30 -1.39
C TYR A 148 -3.39 -12.87 -0.28
N LEU A 149 -3.43 -12.28 0.92
CA LEU A 149 -2.69 -12.78 2.09
C LEU A 149 -3.17 -14.18 2.51
N ALA A 150 -4.47 -14.46 2.41
CA ALA A 150 -5.01 -15.80 2.66
C ALA A 150 -4.47 -16.82 1.64
N LEU A 151 -4.40 -16.46 0.34
CA LEU A 151 -3.79 -17.33 -0.68
C LEU A 151 -2.31 -17.60 -0.40
N GLN A 152 -1.55 -16.58 0.04
CA GLN A 152 -0.14 -16.75 0.38
C GLN A 152 0.06 -17.73 1.55
N ARG A 153 -0.75 -17.60 2.62
CA ARG A 153 -0.72 -18.54 3.76
C ARG A 153 -1.12 -19.95 3.33
N ALA A 154 -2.14 -20.08 2.48
CA ALA A 154 -2.57 -21.37 1.96
C ALA A 154 -1.48 -22.04 1.11
N LEU A 155 -0.81 -21.27 0.24
CA LEU A 155 0.32 -21.75 -0.55
C LEU A 155 1.47 -22.22 0.34
N SER A 156 1.89 -21.40 1.32
CA SER A 156 2.93 -21.79 2.29
C SER A 156 2.55 -23.11 2.96
N THR A 157 1.34 -23.19 3.51
CA THR A 157 0.83 -24.40 4.18
C THR A 157 0.83 -25.61 3.26
N CYS A 158 0.47 -25.43 1.99
CA CYS A 158 0.45 -26.51 1.00
C CYS A 158 1.86 -27.04 0.70
N PHE A 159 2.85 -26.14 0.53
CA PHE A 159 4.26 -26.55 0.36
C PHE A 159 4.83 -27.19 1.63
N ASP A 160 4.56 -26.62 2.80
CA ASP A 160 5.03 -27.15 4.10
C ASP A 160 4.49 -28.56 4.37
N ARG A 161 3.26 -28.83 3.93
CA ARG A 161 2.62 -30.15 4.02
C ARG A 161 3.00 -31.10 2.88
N ASN A 162 3.88 -30.71 1.97
CA ASN A 162 4.24 -31.45 0.76
C ASN A 162 3.03 -31.81 -0.13
N LEU A 163 1.99 -30.97 -0.12
CA LEU A 163 0.79 -31.11 -0.97
C LEU A 163 0.92 -30.32 -2.28
N CYS A 164 1.88 -29.39 -2.36
CA CYS A 164 2.20 -28.59 -3.53
C CYS A 164 3.65 -28.85 -3.97
N THR A 165 3.92 -28.79 -5.28
CA THR A 165 5.29 -28.84 -5.81
C THR A 165 5.50 -27.77 -6.88
N ILE A 166 6.74 -27.32 -7.08
CA ILE A 166 7.06 -26.25 -8.04
C ILE A 166 6.85 -26.64 -9.51
N ASN A 167 6.76 -27.93 -9.80
CA ASN A 167 6.56 -28.48 -11.15
C ASN A 167 5.11 -28.94 -11.38
N ASP A 168 4.20 -28.56 -10.50
CA ASP A 168 2.78 -28.86 -10.66
C ASP A 168 2.17 -27.95 -11.74
N ASP A 169 1.71 -28.57 -12.84
CA ASP A 169 1.15 -27.84 -13.99
C ASP A 169 -0.07 -26.99 -13.62
N GLN A 170 -0.92 -27.47 -12.70
CA GLN A 170 -2.11 -26.75 -12.25
C GLN A 170 -1.71 -25.52 -11.41
N LEU A 171 -0.71 -25.66 -10.54
CA LEU A 171 -0.17 -24.51 -9.79
C LEU A 171 0.56 -23.52 -10.70
N ILE A 172 1.32 -23.99 -11.68
CA ILE A 172 1.97 -23.14 -12.68
C ILE A 172 0.92 -22.35 -13.46
N ASP A 173 -0.15 -22.99 -13.91
CA ASP A 173 -1.23 -22.32 -14.63
C ASP A 173 -1.96 -21.32 -13.72
N ALA A 174 -2.27 -21.71 -12.47
CA ALA A 174 -2.91 -20.83 -11.49
C ALA A 174 -2.05 -19.60 -11.16
N SER A 175 -0.71 -19.75 -11.10
CA SER A 175 0.21 -18.66 -10.77
C SER A 175 0.07 -17.44 -11.71
N ARG A 176 -0.39 -17.65 -12.96
CA ARG A 176 -0.63 -16.59 -13.94
C ARG A 176 -1.74 -15.62 -13.51
N TYR A 177 -2.69 -16.09 -12.70
CA TYR A 177 -3.75 -15.26 -12.11
C TYR A 177 -3.31 -14.67 -10.78
N LEU A 178 -2.60 -15.44 -9.95
CA LEU A 178 -2.10 -14.96 -8.65
C LEU A 178 -1.23 -13.72 -8.79
N ILE A 179 -0.32 -13.70 -9.78
CA ILE A 179 0.60 -12.58 -10.01
C ILE A 179 -0.11 -11.28 -10.46
N LYS A 180 -1.38 -11.36 -10.88
CA LYS A 180 -2.19 -10.18 -11.24
C LYS A 180 -2.78 -9.48 -10.02
N ILE A 181 -2.95 -10.18 -8.91
CA ILE A 181 -3.55 -9.62 -7.70
C ILE A 181 -2.70 -8.50 -7.06
N PRO A 182 -1.36 -8.64 -6.92
CA PRO A 182 -0.51 -7.59 -6.34
C PRO A 182 -0.01 -6.57 -7.38
N GLU A 183 -0.50 -6.58 -8.62
CA GLU A 183 -0.16 -5.57 -9.61
C GLU A 183 -0.59 -4.17 -9.12
N HIS A 184 0.20 -3.14 -9.42
CA HIS A 184 0.08 -1.81 -8.78
C HIS A 184 -1.03 -0.92 -9.36
N THR A 185 -1.75 -1.37 -10.40
CA THR A 185 -2.90 -0.72 -11.03
C THR A 185 -4.21 -1.40 -10.61
N TRP A 186 -4.88 -0.85 -9.61
CA TRP A 186 -5.98 -1.53 -8.90
C TRP A 186 -7.36 -1.33 -9.54
N GLY A 187 -7.41 -0.66 -10.68
CA GLY A 187 -8.64 -0.28 -11.38
C GLY A 187 -8.48 1.11 -12.01
N LEU A 188 -9.58 1.65 -12.53
CA LEU A 188 -9.56 3.03 -13.02
C LEU A 188 -9.38 4.00 -11.85
N PRO A 189 -8.48 5.00 -11.96
CA PRO A 189 -8.10 5.85 -10.84
C PRO A 189 -9.15 6.93 -10.52
N SER A 190 -10.05 7.23 -11.44
CA SER A 190 -11.03 8.30 -11.26
C SER A 190 -12.25 8.18 -12.16
N VAL A 191 -13.27 8.95 -11.81
CA VAL A 191 -14.43 9.27 -12.65
C VAL A 191 -14.37 10.76 -12.96
N TYR A 192 -14.38 11.12 -14.24
CA TYR A 192 -14.41 12.51 -14.72
C TYR A 192 -15.80 13.16 -14.51
N ASP A 193 -16.15 13.38 -13.25
CA ASP A 193 -17.35 14.11 -12.81
C ASP A 193 -16.90 15.26 -11.91
N GLN A 194 -17.20 16.50 -12.28
CA GLN A 194 -16.82 17.67 -11.49
C GLN A 194 -18.02 18.36 -10.84
N ILE A 195 -19.17 17.67 -10.78
CA ILE A 195 -20.46 18.25 -10.37
C ILE A 195 -21.01 17.48 -9.17
N ASN A 196 -21.13 16.16 -9.27
CA ASN A 196 -21.81 15.36 -8.25
C ASN A 196 -20.82 14.92 -7.16
N TRP A 197 -20.60 15.79 -6.19
CA TRP A 197 -19.62 15.59 -5.12
C TRP A 197 -20.25 15.18 -3.79
N SER A 198 -21.37 15.77 -3.40
CA SER A 198 -22.02 15.42 -2.13
C SER A 198 -22.58 13.99 -2.21
N ASN A 199 -22.73 13.32 -1.07
CA ASN A 199 -23.31 11.97 -1.03
C ASN A 199 -24.70 11.97 -1.70
N GLU A 200 -25.54 12.98 -1.48
CA GLU A 200 -26.85 13.08 -2.12
C GLU A 200 -26.75 13.16 -3.65
N GLN A 201 -25.83 13.99 -4.18
CA GLN A 201 -25.62 14.11 -5.63
C GLN A 201 -25.06 12.81 -6.21
N PHE A 202 -24.04 12.23 -5.56
CA PHE A 202 -23.38 11.01 -5.97
C PHE A 202 -24.37 9.84 -6.07
N GLN A 203 -25.23 9.65 -5.08
CA GLN A 203 -26.21 8.56 -5.07
C GLN A 203 -27.22 8.63 -6.23
N LYS A 204 -27.51 9.84 -6.75
CA LYS A 204 -28.39 10.02 -7.92
C LYS A 204 -27.76 9.54 -9.23
N VAL A 205 -26.42 9.57 -9.32
CA VAL A 205 -25.69 9.35 -10.59
C VAL A 205 -24.89 8.04 -10.62
N VAL A 206 -24.48 7.50 -9.47
CA VAL A 206 -23.57 6.35 -9.37
C VAL A 206 -24.04 5.10 -10.13
N ASN A 207 -25.36 4.90 -10.22
CA ASN A 207 -25.94 3.74 -10.90
C ASN A 207 -26.47 4.03 -12.32
N SER A 208 -26.54 5.30 -12.74
CA SER A 208 -27.15 5.71 -14.00
C SER A 208 -26.14 6.24 -15.03
N VAL A 209 -24.96 6.68 -14.58
CA VAL A 209 -23.93 7.26 -15.44
C VAL A 209 -22.84 6.23 -15.77
N GLN A 210 -22.55 6.08 -17.08
CA GLN A 210 -21.64 5.05 -17.57
C GLN A 210 -20.22 5.14 -17.02
N SER A 211 -19.68 6.34 -16.79
CA SER A 211 -18.31 6.51 -16.28
C SER A 211 -18.13 5.95 -14.86
N TYR A 212 -19.15 6.07 -14.01
CA TYR A 212 -19.17 5.42 -12.70
C TYR A 212 -19.22 3.91 -12.83
N ASN A 213 -20.04 3.39 -13.76
CA ASN A 213 -20.09 1.96 -14.01
C ASN A 213 -18.74 1.43 -14.54
N ASN A 214 -18.10 2.12 -15.48
CA ASN A 214 -16.78 1.75 -15.99
C ASN A 214 -15.74 1.68 -14.87
N CYS A 215 -15.72 2.69 -13.99
CA CYS A 215 -14.83 2.69 -12.84
C CYS A 215 -15.11 1.48 -11.92
N ARG A 216 -16.36 1.27 -11.51
CA ARG A 216 -16.75 0.11 -10.70
C ARG A 216 -16.34 -1.22 -11.36
N MET A 217 -16.60 -1.39 -12.65
CA MET A 217 -16.26 -2.62 -13.38
C MET A 217 -14.75 -2.85 -13.44
N ALA A 218 -13.94 -1.80 -13.65
CA ALA A 218 -12.48 -1.94 -13.66
C ALA A 218 -11.92 -2.42 -12.31
N TRP A 219 -12.52 -2.01 -11.18
CA TRP A 219 -12.14 -2.53 -9.85
C TRP A 219 -12.67 -3.95 -9.60
N LEU A 220 -13.84 -4.31 -10.13
CA LEU A 220 -14.36 -5.68 -10.05
C LEU A 220 -13.51 -6.65 -10.87
N GLU A 221 -13.08 -6.26 -12.08
CA GLU A 221 -12.19 -7.06 -12.93
C GLU A 221 -10.90 -7.44 -12.22
N GLN A 222 -10.35 -6.55 -11.38
CA GLN A 222 -9.17 -6.86 -10.56
C GLN A 222 -9.39 -7.98 -9.54
N ARG A 223 -10.64 -8.21 -9.13
CA ARG A 223 -11.05 -9.30 -8.23
C ARG A 223 -11.35 -10.57 -9.00
N ASP A 224 -11.73 -10.50 -10.27
CA ASP A 224 -11.98 -11.70 -11.10
C ASP A 224 -10.73 -12.58 -11.23
N PHE A 225 -9.51 -12.01 -11.14
CA PHE A 225 -8.27 -12.78 -11.07
C PHE A 225 -8.20 -13.75 -9.88
N PHE A 226 -8.84 -13.39 -8.76
CA PHE A 226 -8.95 -14.26 -7.61
C PHE A 226 -9.90 -15.44 -7.91
N ASP A 227 -11.03 -15.18 -8.55
CA ASP A 227 -12.00 -16.22 -8.91
C ASP A 227 -11.42 -17.18 -9.95
N MET A 228 -10.71 -16.67 -10.97
CA MET A 228 -9.99 -17.50 -11.94
C MET A 228 -8.89 -18.34 -11.28
N TYR A 229 -8.20 -17.80 -10.27
CA TYR A 229 -7.23 -18.58 -9.49
C TYR A 229 -7.92 -19.75 -8.77
N LEU A 230 -9.02 -19.48 -8.06
CA LEU A 230 -9.80 -20.50 -7.35
C LEU A 230 -10.34 -21.58 -8.28
N GLU A 231 -10.86 -21.19 -9.44
CA GLU A 231 -11.34 -22.11 -10.47
C GLU A 231 -10.20 -22.99 -10.98
N THR A 232 -9.02 -22.41 -11.23
CA THR A 232 -7.87 -23.18 -11.73
C THR A 232 -7.43 -24.24 -10.73
N VAL A 233 -7.47 -23.96 -9.43
CA VAL A 233 -7.03 -24.90 -8.39
C VAL A 233 -8.17 -25.72 -7.77
N HIS A 234 -9.39 -25.70 -8.31
CA HIS A 234 -10.57 -26.28 -7.63
C HIS A 234 -10.44 -27.77 -7.26
N ASP A 235 -9.81 -28.56 -8.14
CA ASP A 235 -9.54 -29.99 -7.92
C ASP A 235 -8.20 -30.26 -7.22
N HIS A 236 -7.44 -29.22 -6.90
CA HIS A 236 -6.14 -29.32 -6.24
C HIS A 236 -6.32 -29.39 -4.70
N PRO A 237 -5.47 -30.14 -3.94
CA PRO A 237 -5.48 -30.14 -2.47
C PRO A 237 -5.35 -28.75 -1.83
N LEU A 238 -4.80 -27.79 -2.57
CA LEU A 238 -4.66 -26.40 -2.15
C LEU A 238 -6.03 -25.72 -1.96
N TYR A 239 -7.06 -26.10 -2.73
CA TYR A 239 -8.36 -25.44 -2.68
C TYR A 239 -8.99 -25.47 -1.30
N SER A 240 -8.98 -26.62 -0.61
CA SER A 240 -9.55 -26.71 0.74
C SER A 240 -8.77 -25.86 1.74
N ILE A 241 -7.44 -25.78 1.60
CA ILE A 241 -6.60 -24.95 2.46
C ILE A 241 -6.93 -23.46 2.24
N ILE A 242 -7.16 -23.06 0.97
CA ILE A 242 -7.60 -21.71 0.65
C ILE A 242 -8.96 -21.41 1.30
N GLN A 243 -9.93 -22.33 1.21
CA GLN A 243 -11.26 -22.13 1.81
C GLN A 243 -11.16 -21.96 3.34
N ASP A 244 -10.30 -22.72 4.00
CA ASP A 244 -10.05 -22.60 5.44
C ASP A 244 -9.45 -21.23 5.79
N GLU A 245 -8.41 -20.80 5.06
CA GLU A 245 -7.75 -19.50 5.24
C GLU A 245 -8.69 -18.32 4.96
N LEU A 246 -9.53 -18.40 3.94
CA LEU A 246 -10.54 -17.39 3.63
C LEU A 246 -11.62 -17.34 4.70
N SER A 247 -12.10 -18.51 5.14
CA SER A 247 -13.09 -18.59 6.22
C SER A 247 -12.52 -17.96 7.50
N ALA A 248 -11.29 -18.28 7.88
CA ALA A 248 -10.62 -17.65 9.02
C ALA A 248 -10.47 -16.13 8.85
N ALA A 249 -10.08 -15.68 7.65
CA ALA A 249 -9.88 -14.27 7.35
C ALA A 249 -11.17 -13.44 7.36
N PHE A 250 -12.30 -14.00 6.95
CA PHE A 250 -13.56 -13.26 6.79
C PHE A 250 -14.62 -13.54 7.87
N ASN A 251 -14.54 -14.66 8.61
CA ASN A 251 -15.47 -14.94 9.72
C ASN A 251 -15.40 -13.87 10.82
N ASN A 252 -14.22 -13.27 11.02
CA ASN A 252 -14.00 -12.20 11.99
C ASN A 252 -14.51 -10.82 11.50
N VAL A 253 -14.97 -10.71 10.25
CA VAL A 253 -15.56 -9.46 9.71
C VAL A 253 -17.06 -9.42 10.02
N THR A 254 -17.40 -9.69 11.27
CA THR A 254 -18.77 -9.66 11.79
C THR A 254 -18.80 -8.93 13.12
N ARG A 255 -19.98 -8.42 13.50
CA ARG A 255 -20.17 -7.75 14.79
C ARG A 255 -19.70 -8.69 15.93
N PRO A 256 -18.82 -8.24 16.83
CA PRO A 256 -18.35 -9.08 17.94
C PRO A 256 -19.50 -9.60 18.81
N HIS A 257 -19.44 -10.89 19.16
CA HIS A 257 -20.35 -11.50 20.12
C HIS A 257 -19.95 -11.12 21.54
N LEU A 258 -20.88 -10.51 22.29
CA LEU A 258 -20.60 -9.97 23.63
C LEU A 258 -20.88 -10.97 24.77
N ASP A 259 -21.33 -12.19 24.46
CA ASP A 259 -21.77 -13.19 25.45
C ASP A 259 -20.68 -13.53 26.47
N HIS A 260 -19.42 -13.49 26.04
CA HIS A 260 -18.25 -13.77 26.87
C HIS A 260 -17.52 -12.52 27.33
N PHE A 261 -18.14 -11.35 27.25
CA PHE A 261 -17.54 -10.09 27.65
C PHE A 261 -18.25 -9.53 28.90
N LYS A 262 -17.51 -8.71 29.66
CA LYS A 262 -18.07 -7.89 30.74
C LYS A 262 -17.69 -6.45 30.51
N THR A 263 -18.60 -5.52 30.79
CA THR A 263 -18.31 -4.09 30.79
C THR A 263 -17.35 -3.77 31.94
N VAL A 264 -16.33 -2.96 31.65
CA VAL A 264 -15.33 -2.48 32.62
C VAL A 264 -15.08 -0.99 32.37
N SER A 265 -14.48 -0.27 33.33
CA SER A 265 -14.07 1.11 33.07
C SER A 265 -12.78 1.11 32.24
N PRO A 266 -12.68 1.89 31.16
CA PRO A 266 -11.44 1.99 30.37
C PRO A 266 -10.27 2.53 31.20
N THR A 267 -10.55 3.35 32.23
CA THR A 267 -9.54 3.96 33.08
C THR A 267 -9.08 3.07 34.24
N ASP A 268 -9.67 1.88 34.41
CA ASP A 268 -9.17 0.92 35.38
C ASP A 268 -7.75 0.48 34.96
N THR A 269 -6.87 0.26 35.94
CA THR A 269 -5.56 -0.34 35.67
C THR A 269 -5.72 -1.85 35.64
N PHE A 270 -5.48 -2.44 34.47
CA PHE A 270 -5.50 -3.87 34.27
C PHE A 270 -4.09 -4.42 34.32
N VAL A 271 -3.91 -5.51 35.05
CA VAL A 271 -2.67 -6.27 35.03
C VAL A 271 -2.83 -7.39 34.02
N LEU A 272 -1.86 -7.50 33.12
CA LEU A 272 -1.73 -8.54 32.12
C LEU A 272 -0.64 -9.52 32.57
N PHE A 273 -0.79 -10.79 32.16
CA PHE A 273 0.20 -11.85 32.46
C PHE A 273 0.55 -11.92 33.95
N HIS A 274 -0.48 -12.00 34.81
CA HIS A 274 -0.36 -11.97 36.27
C HIS A 274 0.70 -12.91 36.87
N ASP A 275 0.95 -14.05 36.21
CA ASP A 275 1.92 -15.06 36.67
C ASP A 275 3.35 -14.83 36.15
N SER A 276 3.58 -13.78 35.36
CA SER A 276 4.92 -13.42 34.89
C SER A 276 5.74 -12.74 35.99
N SER A 277 7.05 -13.00 35.96
CA SER A 277 8.05 -12.24 36.73
C SER A 277 8.08 -10.74 36.39
N SER A 278 7.41 -10.31 35.32
CA SER A 278 7.35 -8.93 34.86
C SER A 278 5.95 -8.53 34.37
N PRO A 279 4.99 -8.26 35.29
CA PRO A 279 3.63 -7.90 34.90
C PRO A 279 3.60 -6.62 34.05
N ILE A 280 2.65 -6.61 33.13
CA ILE A 280 2.34 -5.45 32.30
C ILE A 280 1.06 -4.81 32.83
N TYR A 281 1.07 -3.49 32.97
CA TYR A 281 -0.09 -2.71 33.39
C TYR A 281 -0.60 -1.92 32.19
N VAL A 282 -1.90 -2.02 31.94
CA VAL A 282 -2.57 -1.31 30.85
C VAL A 282 -3.79 -0.53 31.37
N SER A 283 -3.99 0.68 30.85
CA SER A 283 -5.25 1.41 30.93
C SER A 283 -5.52 2.14 29.62
N PHE A 284 -6.77 2.56 29.44
CA PHE A 284 -7.27 3.11 28.18
C PHE A 284 -7.82 4.53 28.36
N ASP A 285 -7.83 5.29 27.27
CA ASP A 285 -8.42 6.61 27.22
C ASP A 285 -9.93 6.54 27.36
N LYS A 286 -10.49 7.36 28.26
CA LYS A 286 -11.93 7.37 28.56
C LYS A 286 -12.81 7.79 27.38
N ASN A 287 -12.26 8.53 26.42
CA ASN A 287 -12.98 9.08 25.28
C ASN A 287 -12.65 8.34 23.98
N LEU A 288 -11.42 7.87 23.80
CA LEU A 288 -10.97 7.31 22.52
C LEU A 288 -10.89 5.78 22.54
N GLY A 289 -10.83 5.16 23.73
CA GLY A 289 -10.64 3.71 23.87
C GLY A 289 -9.25 3.21 23.45
N SER A 290 -8.34 4.12 23.10
CA SER A 290 -6.92 3.87 22.85
C SER A 290 -6.17 3.52 24.12
N ILE A 291 -5.01 2.90 24.01
CA ILE A 291 -4.15 2.62 25.16
C ILE A 291 -3.50 3.93 25.60
N SER A 292 -3.83 4.38 26.81
CA SER A 292 -3.31 5.61 27.42
C SER A 292 -2.11 5.32 28.34
N ASN A 293 -2.07 4.13 28.93
CA ASN A 293 -0.95 3.69 29.74
C ASN A 293 -0.61 2.25 29.38
N LEU A 294 0.66 1.98 29.06
CA LEU A 294 1.22 0.65 28.91
C LEU A 294 2.59 0.65 29.56
N THR A 295 2.72 -0.11 30.64
CA THR A 295 3.97 -0.16 31.41
C THR A 295 4.36 -1.57 31.79
N ARG A 296 5.67 -1.82 31.90
CA ARG A 296 6.20 -3.06 32.47
C ARG A 296 6.97 -2.74 33.74
N ASN A 297 6.62 -3.45 34.82
CA ASN A 297 7.23 -3.30 36.13
C ASN A 297 7.25 -1.86 36.66
N GLU A 298 6.31 -1.01 36.22
CA GLU A 298 6.24 0.43 36.53
C GLU A 298 7.52 1.22 36.18
N LYS A 299 8.41 0.67 35.35
CA LYS A 299 9.72 1.25 35.00
C LYS A 299 9.86 1.56 33.52
N ILE A 300 9.30 0.71 32.67
CA ILE A 300 9.28 0.91 31.23
C ILE A 300 7.89 1.45 30.89
N HIS A 301 7.86 2.62 30.27
CA HIS A 301 6.64 3.28 29.80
C HIS A 301 6.67 3.31 28.27
N TRP A 302 5.69 2.68 27.63
CA TRP A 302 5.55 2.72 26.17
C TRP A 302 4.57 3.78 25.69
N THR A 303 3.70 4.27 26.56
CA THR A 303 2.71 5.32 26.27
C THR A 303 2.63 6.31 27.43
N ASP A 304 2.12 7.51 27.15
CA ASP A 304 1.77 8.51 28.16
C ASP A 304 0.53 9.31 27.73
N GLU A 305 0.14 10.33 28.50
CA GLU A 305 -1.04 11.16 28.19
C GLU A 305 -0.94 11.89 26.84
N ASN A 306 0.27 12.13 26.34
CA ASN A 306 0.51 12.79 25.05
C ASN A 306 0.74 11.81 23.90
N SER A 307 1.06 10.55 24.24
CA SER A 307 1.50 9.53 23.29
C SER A 307 0.68 8.25 23.50
N GLN A 308 -0.48 8.19 22.85
CA GLN A 308 -1.43 7.07 22.97
C GLN A 308 -1.25 6.06 21.85
N LEU A 309 -1.50 4.78 22.16
CA LEU A 309 -1.38 3.70 21.19
C LEU A 309 -2.74 3.20 20.72
N GLY A 310 -2.95 3.17 19.40
CA GLY A 310 -4.10 2.51 18.79
C GLY A 310 -5.37 3.36 18.75
N SER A 311 -5.25 4.67 18.52
CA SER A 311 -6.40 5.58 18.40
C SER A 311 -7.00 5.52 17.00
N TYR A 312 -8.30 5.27 16.87
CA TYR A 312 -9.00 5.40 15.60
C TYR A 312 -9.21 6.88 15.24
N VAL A 313 -8.91 7.24 13.99
CA VAL A 313 -9.06 8.59 13.47
C VAL A 313 -9.73 8.55 12.11
N TYR A 314 -10.72 9.43 11.92
CA TYR A 314 -11.34 9.67 10.63
C TYR A 314 -11.02 11.10 10.17
N ILE A 315 -10.62 11.27 8.91
CA ILE A 315 -10.22 12.57 8.36
C ILE A 315 -11.00 12.80 7.07
N THR A 316 -11.49 14.02 6.90
CA THR A 316 -12.08 14.48 5.64
C THR A 316 -11.22 15.56 5.05
N TYR A 317 -11.21 15.63 3.72
CA TYR A 317 -10.40 16.58 2.96
C TYR A 317 -11.27 17.40 2.01
N ASN A 318 -10.81 18.60 1.70
CA ASN A 318 -11.37 19.47 0.68
C ASN A 318 -10.31 19.81 -0.38
N GLU A 319 -10.66 20.65 -1.35
CA GLU A 319 -9.75 20.98 -2.46
C GLU A 319 -8.42 21.60 -2.03
N THR A 320 -8.39 22.32 -0.91
CA THR A 320 -7.16 22.99 -0.44
C THR A 320 -6.10 21.99 0.02
N ASP A 321 -6.51 20.81 0.52
CA ASP A 321 -5.58 19.74 0.91
C ASP A 321 -4.84 19.17 -0.31
N PHE A 322 -5.53 19.11 -1.46
CA PHE A 322 -4.94 18.64 -2.71
C PHE A 322 -3.97 19.65 -3.32
N ILE A 323 -4.16 20.96 -3.08
CA ILE A 323 -3.19 21.96 -3.53
C ILE A 323 -1.82 21.73 -2.88
N GLN A 324 -1.80 21.47 -1.57
CA GLN A 324 -0.55 21.17 -0.87
C GLN A 324 0.11 19.91 -1.45
N LEU A 325 -0.67 18.83 -1.60
CA LEU A 325 -0.17 17.58 -2.18
C LEU A 325 0.35 17.78 -3.61
N SER A 326 -0.37 18.53 -4.43
CA SER A 326 0.01 18.84 -5.81
C SER A 326 1.26 19.70 -5.89
N ASN A 327 1.49 20.59 -4.94
CA ASN A 327 2.75 21.34 -4.83
C ASN A 327 3.94 20.44 -4.43
N THR A 328 3.71 19.44 -3.58
CA THR A 328 4.75 18.48 -3.16
C THR A 328 5.13 17.53 -4.30
N TYR A 329 4.15 17.00 -5.02
CA TYR A 329 4.32 15.92 -6.00
C TYR A 329 4.17 16.36 -7.47
N GLY A 330 4.23 17.67 -7.75
CA GLY A 330 4.22 18.18 -9.13
C GLY A 330 2.95 17.85 -9.93
N ASN A 331 1.77 18.03 -9.30
CA ASN A 331 0.45 17.65 -9.83
C ASN A 331 0.30 16.13 -10.10
N PRO A 332 0.11 15.33 -9.03
CA PRO A 332 -0.01 13.89 -9.12
C PRO A 332 -1.33 13.38 -9.72
N GLY A 333 -2.23 14.28 -10.17
CA GLY A 333 -3.53 13.89 -10.73
C GLY A 333 -4.59 13.50 -9.69
N TYR A 334 -4.42 13.91 -8.42
CA TYR A 334 -5.38 13.62 -7.34
C TYR A 334 -6.39 14.73 -7.07
N ASP A 335 -6.36 15.82 -7.83
CA ASP A 335 -7.24 16.97 -7.60
C ASP A 335 -8.73 16.56 -7.55
N LYS A 336 -9.50 17.34 -6.79
CA LYS A 336 -10.95 17.14 -6.62
C LYS A 336 -11.72 18.37 -7.11
N PRO A 337 -11.59 18.74 -8.41
CA PRO A 337 -12.06 20.01 -8.92
C PRO A 337 -13.56 20.23 -8.70
N ASN A 338 -13.87 21.44 -8.24
CA ASN A 338 -15.17 21.94 -7.84
C ASN A 338 -15.82 21.20 -6.65
N ALA A 339 -15.09 20.39 -5.88
CA ALA A 339 -15.65 19.74 -4.70
C ALA A 339 -16.13 20.75 -3.65
N THR A 340 -15.39 21.85 -3.43
CA THR A 340 -15.78 22.92 -2.49
C THR A 340 -17.04 23.63 -2.95
N VAL A 341 -17.11 23.98 -4.22
CA VAL A 341 -18.27 24.70 -4.77
C VAL A 341 -19.55 23.85 -4.76
N ASN A 342 -19.45 22.55 -5.04
CA ASN A 342 -20.62 21.68 -5.19
C ASN A 342 -21.05 20.94 -3.90
N ALA A 343 -20.12 20.71 -2.96
CA ALA A 343 -20.38 19.91 -1.76
C ALA A 343 -19.87 20.54 -0.46
N ASN A 344 -19.04 21.58 -0.54
CA ASN A 344 -18.45 22.27 0.62
C ASN A 344 -17.90 21.31 1.70
N PRO A 345 -17.03 20.34 1.35
CA PRO A 345 -16.53 19.38 2.32
C PRO A 345 -15.64 20.05 3.36
N ALA A 346 -15.74 19.60 4.60
CA ALA A 346 -14.85 20.02 5.67
C ALA A 346 -13.48 19.35 5.52
N SER A 347 -12.40 20.14 5.67
CA SER A 347 -11.07 19.58 5.94
C SER A 347 -10.85 19.58 7.45
N ARG A 348 -10.95 18.40 8.08
CA ARG A 348 -10.80 18.26 9.54
C ARG A 348 -10.62 16.81 9.97
N VAL A 349 -10.11 16.69 11.19
CA VAL A 349 -10.11 15.44 11.95
C VAL A 349 -11.44 15.27 12.69
N TRP A 350 -11.98 14.05 12.64
CA TRP A 350 -13.15 13.60 13.38
C TRP A 350 -12.69 12.55 14.38
N LEU A 351 -12.61 12.93 15.65
CA LEU A 351 -12.28 12.01 16.72
C LEU A 351 -13.53 11.23 17.15
N PRO A 352 -13.42 9.91 17.35
CA PRO A 352 -14.52 9.12 17.89
C PRO A 352 -14.76 9.44 19.36
N THR A 353 -15.87 8.93 19.88
CA THR A 353 -16.16 8.84 21.32
C THR A 353 -16.42 7.39 21.70
N LEU A 354 -15.88 6.97 22.84
CA LEU A 354 -16.02 5.63 23.38
C LEU A 354 -17.45 5.43 23.87
N LYS A 355 -18.17 4.49 23.25
CA LYS A 355 -19.55 4.16 23.59
C LYS A 355 -19.62 3.08 24.66
N SER A 356 -18.78 2.06 24.55
CA SER A 356 -18.67 1.00 25.54
C SER A 356 -17.32 0.31 25.48
N PHE A 357 -16.87 -0.20 26.63
CA PHE A 357 -15.59 -0.87 26.78
C PHE A 357 -15.77 -2.17 27.55
N TYR A 358 -15.12 -3.22 27.07
CA TYR A 358 -15.32 -4.58 27.55
C TYR A 358 -14.00 -5.31 27.76
N ARG A 359 -14.02 -6.25 28.70
CA ARG A 359 -12.95 -7.23 28.93
C ARG A 359 -13.53 -8.63 28.76
N SER A 360 -12.79 -9.52 28.09
CA SER A 360 -13.22 -10.91 27.93
C SER A 360 -13.20 -11.63 29.28
N ARG A 361 -14.19 -12.51 29.48
CA ARG A 361 -14.31 -13.42 30.63
C ARG A 361 -13.48 -14.69 30.45
N ASN A 362 -13.21 -15.05 29.20
CA ASN A 362 -12.48 -16.27 28.85
C ASN A 362 -10.97 -16.01 28.74
N ASN A 363 -10.58 -14.77 28.44
CA ASN A 363 -9.19 -14.35 28.37
C ASN A 363 -9.06 -12.91 28.90
N GLU A 364 -8.45 -12.77 30.06
CA GLU A 364 -8.30 -11.48 30.74
C GLU A 364 -7.35 -10.50 30.01
N ASN A 365 -6.64 -10.97 28.98
CA ASN A 365 -5.75 -10.18 28.14
C ASN A 365 -6.42 -9.67 26.85
N VAL A 366 -7.74 -9.80 26.74
CA VAL A 366 -8.52 -9.34 25.56
C VAL A 366 -9.51 -8.25 25.96
N PHE A 367 -9.43 -7.14 25.25
CA PHE A 367 -10.30 -5.97 25.43
C PHE A 367 -11.00 -5.61 24.12
N LEU A 368 -12.16 -4.99 24.25
CA LEU A 368 -12.97 -4.56 23.12
C LEU A 368 -13.56 -3.17 23.38
N ALA A 369 -13.35 -2.25 22.46
CA ALA A 369 -13.94 -0.92 22.47
C ALA A 369 -14.96 -0.79 21.33
N LEU A 370 -16.17 -0.32 21.65
CA LEU A 370 -17.13 0.17 20.67
C LEU A 370 -17.05 1.68 20.64
N LEU A 371 -16.78 2.23 19.46
CA LEU A 371 -16.67 3.66 19.23
C LEU A 371 -17.89 4.18 18.46
N ASN A 372 -18.25 5.43 18.75
CA ASN A 372 -19.20 6.23 17.99
C ASN A 372 -18.46 7.40 17.33
N ILE A 373 -18.96 7.87 16.20
CA ILE A 373 -18.43 9.07 15.56
C ILE A 373 -19.59 10.04 15.25
N ASP A 374 -19.25 11.30 15.00
CA ASP A 374 -20.22 12.33 14.66
C ASP A 374 -21.14 11.90 13.50
N THR A 375 -22.45 12.13 13.64
CA THR A 375 -23.43 11.75 12.63
C THR A 375 -23.22 12.45 11.29
N ASP A 376 -22.65 13.66 11.29
CA ASP A 376 -22.32 14.37 10.05
C ASP A 376 -21.16 13.67 9.34
N ALA A 377 -20.16 13.16 10.06
CA ALA A 377 -19.09 12.35 9.48
C ALA A 377 -19.65 11.11 8.76
N ILE A 378 -20.66 10.45 9.35
CA ILE A 378 -21.31 9.26 8.77
C ILE A 378 -22.14 9.63 7.54
N ASN A 379 -23.03 10.62 7.68
CA ASN A 379 -24.05 10.91 6.67
C ASN A 379 -23.50 11.72 5.49
N LEU A 380 -22.65 12.70 5.77
CA LEU A 380 -22.16 13.64 4.76
C LEU A 380 -20.85 13.16 4.12
N TYR A 381 -20.00 12.45 4.86
CA TYR A 381 -18.64 12.14 4.43
C TYR A 381 -18.32 10.66 4.28
N GLY A 382 -19.16 9.75 4.76
CA GLY A 382 -18.95 8.32 4.55
C GLY A 382 -18.27 7.58 5.69
N ALA A 383 -18.13 8.17 6.88
CA ALA A 383 -17.56 7.47 8.04
C ALA A 383 -18.33 6.18 8.36
N PHE A 384 -17.65 5.22 8.99
CA PHE A 384 -18.28 4.00 9.48
C PHE A 384 -19.27 4.34 10.61
N ASN A 385 -20.48 3.77 10.55
CA ASN A 385 -21.49 3.95 11.59
C ASN A 385 -21.09 3.22 12.88
N GLU A 386 -20.45 2.06 12.73
CA GLU A 386 -20.04 1.23 13.85
C GLU A 386 -18.57 0.87 13.72
N ILE A 387 -17.81 1.21 14.75
CA ILE A 387 -16.35 1.07 14.78
C ILE A 387 -16.00 0.27 16.04
N TRP A 388 -15.34 -0.87 15.86
CA TRP A 388 -14.83 -1.69 16.96
C TRP A 388 -13.31 -1.72 16.93
N LEU A 389 -12.68 -1.63 18.10
CA LEU A 389 -11.26 -1.90 18.30
C LEU A 389 -11.10 -3.08 19.25
N SER A 390 -10.39 -4.12 18.81
CA SER A 390 -10.05 -5.30 19.62
C SER A 390 -8.56 -5.23 19.97
N TYR A 391 -8.25 -5.36 21.26
CA TYR A 391 -6.89 -5.42 21.77
C TYR A 391 -6.65 -6.81 22.34
N THR A 392 -5.79 -7.59 21.70
CA THR A 392 -5.41 -8.94 22.14
C THR A 392 -3.92 -8.96 22.46
N PHE A 393 -3.60 -9.02 23.75
CA PHE A 393 -2.22 -9.20 24.21
C PHE A 393 -1.90 -10.70 24.21
N LEU A 394 -1.14 -11.16 23.21
CA LEU A 394 -0.78 -12.56 23.06
C LEU A 394 0.28 -12.99 24.07
N ASP A 395 1.28 -12.13 24.26
CA ASP A 395 2.39 -12.31 25.19
C ASP A 395 2.94 -10.94 25.61
N GLU A 396 4.03 -10.92 26.38
CA GLU A 396 4.62 -9.69 26.91
C GLU A 396 5.19 -8.75 25.84
N THR A 397 5.38 -9.23 24.61
CA THR A 397 6.00 -8.52 23.49
C THR A 397 5.05 -8.27 22.33
N THR A 398 3.90 -8.94 22.30
CA THR A 398 3.00 -8.96 21.14
C THR A 398 1.60 -8.47 21.51
N LEU A 399 1.21 -7.33 20.92
CA LEU A 399 -0.14 -6.82 20.91
C LEU A 399 -0.72 -6.93 19.49
N ILE A 400 -1.87 -7.57 19.36
CA ILE A 400 -2.71 -7.51 18.17
C ILE A 400 -3.79 -6.46 18.38
N LEU A 401 -3.82 -5.46 17.49
CA LEU A 401 -4.88 -4.47 17.40
C LEU A 401 -5.67 -4.69 16.11
N GLU A 402 -6.94 -5.03 16.24
CA GLU A 402 -7.85 -5.19 15.10
C GLU A 402 -8.87 -4.07 15.09
N TRP A 403 -9.10 -3.49 13.91
CA TRP A 403 -10.16 -2.53 13.67
C TRP A 403 -11.22 -3.15 12.75
N LEU A 404 -12.47 -3.09 13.20
CA LEU A 404 -13.64 -3.48 12.42
C LEU A 404 -14.55 -2.26 12.23
N GLY A 405 -14.71 -1.83 10.98
CA GLY A 405 -15.68 -0.82 10.58
C GLY A 405 -16.87 -1.45 9.85
N LEU A 406 -18.10 -1.17 10.30
CA LEU A 406 -19.34 -1.68 9.72
C LEU A 406 -20.25 -0.54 9.22
N ASN A 407 -21.10 -0.86 8.25
CA ASN A 407 -22.14 0.03 7.71
C ASN A 407 -21.59 1.37 7.22
N LYS A 408 -20.53 1.33 6.41
CA LYS A 408 -19.96 2.50 5.76
C LYS A 408 -20.92 3.06 4.71
N THR A 409 -21.17 4.37 4.74
CA THR A 409 -21.91 5.05 3.67
C THR A 409 -20.99 5.24 2.47
N ALA A 410 -21.41 4.82 1.28
CA ALA A 410 -20.65 5.04 0.05
C ALA A 410 -20.55 6.55 -0.25
N THR A 411 -19.33 7.04 -0.40
CA THR A 411 -19.02 8.45 -0.68
C THR A 411 -18.06 8.58 -1.85
N ARG A 412 -18.06 9.76 -2.47
CA ARG A 412 -17.05 10.21 -3.42
C ARG A 412 -16.12 11.29 -2.84
N LEU A 413 -16.46 11.84 -1.67
CA LEU A 413 -15.64 12.82 -1.00
C LEU A 413 -14.33 12.20 -0.55
N ALA A 414 -13.29 13.01 -0.51
CA ALA A 414 -11.98 12.58 -0.04
C ALA A 414 -12.00 12.38 1.48
N GLU A 415 -11.64 11.18 1.90
CA GLU A 415 -11.63 10.76 3.30
C GLU A 415 -10.51 9.76 3.56
N ALA A 416 -10.12 9.63 4.83
CA ALA A 416 -9.22 8.61 5.30
C ALA A 416 -9.69 8.08 6.66
N SER A 417 -9.46 6.79 6.90
CA SER A 417 -9.66 6.14 8.20
C SER A 417 -8.35 5.45 8.56
N MET A 418 -7.86 5.67 9.78
CA MET A 418 -6.57 5.15 10.20
C MET A 418 -6.53 4.85 11.68
N ILE A 419 -5.60 3.97 12.06
CA ILE A 419 -5.19 3.78 13.45
C ILE A 419 -3.90 4.54 13.65
N LYS A 420 -3.93 5.51 14.56
CA LYS A 420 -2.75 6.27 14.95
C LYS A 420 -2.01 5.50 16.05
N PHE A 421 -0.72 5.33 15.82
CA PHE A 421 0.27 4.94 16.82
C PHE A 421 1.14 6.15 17.11
N LEU A 422 1.68 6.23 18.33
CA LEU A 422 2.52 7.32 18.87
C LEU A 422 1.71 8.44 19.51
#